data_AF-A0A950SP27-F1
#
_entry.id   AF-A0A950SP27-F1
#
_cell.length_a   1.000
_cell.length_b   1.000
_cell.length_c   1.000
_cell.angle_alpha   90.00
_cell.angle_beta   90.00
_cell.angle_gamma   90.00
#
_symmetry.space_group_name_H-M   'P 1'
#
loop_
_entity.id
_entity.type
_entity.pdbx_description
1 polymer ?
#
loop_
_entity_poly.entity_id
_entity_poly.type
_entity_poly.pdbx_seq_one_letter_code
_entity_poly.pdbx_strand_id
1 'polypeptide(L)'
;MTERVYLAVPRPERRARGGPLAPERPEIRKLCRRLGLGLMLVGLARKTVQILEEPVPYRPRLAKSRAVRLVDEFSRRIGDANTGGAVGVPLVTAYRQDALRCARALALGGPMRVGALRAAAEVPRAARILQHNVYGWFNRIERGIYALTPEGDRALSRFADAIAALSR
;
A
#
# COMPACT_ATOMS: atom_id res chain seq x y z
N MET A 1 17.80 -37.63 3.74
CA MET A 1 17.07 -36.53 4.40
C MET A 1 15.66 -36.48 3.78
N THR A 2 14.59 -36.47 4.56
CA THR A 2 13.21 -36.52 4.01
C THR A 2 12.66 -35.12 3.78
N GLU A 3 11.85 -34.91 2.75
CA GLU A 3 11.20 -33.62 2.48
C GLU A 3 9.99 -33.33 3.40
N ARG A 4 9.51 -34.33 4.15
CA ARG A 4 8.31 -34.21 5.01
C ARG A 4 8.71 -33.95 6.45
N VAL A 5 8.92 -32.68 6.78
CA VAL A 5 9.30 -32.24 8.13
C VAL A 5 8.07 -31.79 8.91
N TYR A 6 7.86 -32.36 10.09
CA TYR A 6 6.76 -31.99 10.98
C TYR A 6 7.26 -31.32 12.25
N LEU A 7 6.58 -30.25 12.65
CA LEU A 7 6.64 -29.70 14.00
C LEU A 7 5.67 -30.49 14.88
N ALA A 8 6.20 -31.24 15.84
CA ALA A 8 5.41 -31.97 16.82
C ALA A 8 5.30 -31.17 18.12
N VAL A 9 4.08 -30.83 18.51
CA VAL A 9 3.80 -30.12 19.76
C VAL A 9 2.89 -30.94 20.66
N PRO A 10 3.08 -30.92 21.99
CA PRO A 10 2.14 -31.54 22.92
C PRO A 10 0.74 -30.97 22.73
N ARG A 11 -0.29 -31.82 22.81
CA ARG A 11 -1.68 -31.34 22.76
C ARG A 11 -1.93 -30.40 23.96
N PRO A 12 -2.35 -29.15 23.74
CA PRO A 12 -2.55 -28.20 24.82
C PRO A 12 -3.66 -28.66 25.76
N GLU A 13 -3.43 -28.46 27.05
CA GLU A 13 -4.45 -28.66 28.08
C GLU A 13 -5.63 -27.72 27.88
N ARG A 14 -6.81 -28.07 28.41
CA ARG A 14 -8.05 -27.28 28.21
C ARG A 14 -7.90 -25.80 28.57
N ARG A 15 -7.07 -25.47 29.57
CA ARG A 15 -6.83 -24.09 30.04
C ARG A 15 -5.90 -23.28 29.11
N ALA A 16 -5.02 -23.95 28.36
CA ALA A 16 -4.07 -23.31 27.44
C ALA A 16 -4.60 -23.25 25.99
N ARG A 17 -5.75 -23.88 25.69
CA ARG A 17 -6.39 -23.78 24.38
C ARG A 17 -6.81 -22.34 24.11
N GLY A 18 -6.48 -21.85 22.92
CA GLY A 18 -6.81 -20.49 22.49
C GLY A 18 -5.79 -19.42 22.91
N GLY A 19 -4.70 -19.80 23.60
CA GLY A 19 -3.59 -18.89 23.87
C GLY A 19 -2.91 -18.36 22.58
N PRO A 20 -2.06 -17.33 22.68
CA PRO A 20 -1.41 -16.70 21.52
C PRO A 20 -0.56 -17.67 20.68
N LEU A 21 -0.01 -18.72 21.30
CA LEU A 21 0.81 -19.74 20.67
C LEU A 21 0.08 -21.09 20.51
N ALA A 22 -1.25 -21.11 20.63
CA ALA A 22 -2.01 -22.34 20.46
C ALA A 22 -1.87 -22.86 19.01
N PRO A 23 -1.52 -24.13 18.81
CA PRO A 23 -1.21 -24.69 17.49
C PRO A 23 -2.43 -24.74 16.55
N GLU A 24 -3.65 -24.74 17.09
CA GLU A 24 -4.88 -24.70 16.29
C GLU A 24 -5.12 -23.31 15.66
N ARG A 25 -4.41 -22.28 16.11
CA ARG A 25 -4.60 -20.91 15.63
C ARG A 25 -4.27 -20.77 14.13
N PRO A 26 -5.09 -20.03 13.37
CA PRO A 26 -4.83 -19.79 11.96
C PRO A 26 -3.45 -19.18 11.68
N GLU A 27 -2.91 -18.35 12.57
CA GLU A 27 -1.61 -17.71 12.41
C GLU A 27 -0.46 -18.72 12.49
N ILE A 28 -0.49 -19.63 13.46
CA ILE A 28 0.52 -20.70 13.63
C ILE A 28 0.46 -21.68 12.46
N ARG A 29 -0.76 -22.10 12.07
CA ARG A 29 -0.98 -22.97 10.92
C ARG A 29 -0.50 -22.33 9.61
N LYS A 30 -0.81 -21.05 9.39
CA LYS A 30 -0.33 -20.28 8.23
C LYS A 30 1.19 -20.16 8.22
N LEU A 31 1.83 -19.99 9.38
CA LEU A 31 3.28 -19.93 9.49
C LEU A 31 3.91 -21.27 9.09
N CYS A 32 3.45 -22.38 9.69
CA CYS A 32 3.94 -23.72 9.35
C CYS A 32 3.77 -23.98 7.85
N ARG A 33 2.58 -23.69 7.31
CA ARG A 33 2.32 -23.79 5.87
C ARG A 33 3.33 -22.97 5.07
N ARG A 34 3.57 -21.70 5.40
CA ARG A 34 4.51 -20.82 4.67
C ARG A 34 5.95 -21.32 4.70
N LEU A 35 6.35 -21.99 5.77
CA LEU A 35 7.67 -22.59 5.94
C LEU A 35 7.78 -23.98 5.29
N GLY A 36 6.68 -24.54 4.76
CA GLY A 36 6.65 -25.91 4.22
C GLY A 36 6.67 -26.99 5.31
N LEU A 37 6.34 -26.64 6.54
CA LEU A 37 6.32 -27.55 7.68
C LEU A 37 4.92 -28.11 7.91
N GLY A 38 4.87 -29.40 8.25
CA GLY A 38 3.69 -30.02 8.82
C GLY A 38 3.55 -29.64 10.29
N LEU A 39 2.33 -29.66 10.81
CA LEU A 39 2.05 -29.39 12.21
C LEU A 39 1.25 -30.55 12.79
N MET A 40 1.74 -31.17 13.86
CA MET A 40 1.03 -32.24 14.54
C MET A 40 0.92 -32.02 16.05
N LEU A 41 -0.23 -32.41 16.58
CA LEU A 41 -0.51 -32.48 18.01
C LEU A 41 -0.26 -33.90 18.51
N VAL A 42 0.59 -34.02 19.52
CA VAL A 42 0.89 -35.29 20.18
C VAL A 42 0.27 -35.30 21.58
N GLY A 43 -0.72 -36.16 21.78
CA GLY A 43 -1.32 -36.40 23.08
C GLY A 43 -0.57 -37.51 23.81
N LEU A 44 0.41 -37.14 24.64
CA LEU A 44 1.30 -38.09 25.33
C LEU A 44 0.53 -39.09 26.22
N ALA A 45 -0.41 -38.62 27.03
CA ALA A 45 -1.19 -39.47 27.93
C ALA A 45 -2.09 -40.49 27.21
N ARG A 46 -2.69 -40.08 26.09
CA ARG A 46 -3.61 -40.93 25.29
C ARG A 46 -2.93 -41.61 24.11
N LYS A 47 -1.63 -41.41 23.92
CA LYS A 47 -0.84 -41.87 22.76
C LYS A 47 -1.53 -41.58 21.41
N THR A 48 -2.07 -40.38 21.27
CA THR A 48 -2.78 -39.95 20.04
C THR A 48 -1.97 -38.94 19.27
N VAL A 49 -2.08 -38.96 17.94
CA VAL A 49 -1.50 -37.95 17.04
C VAL A 49 -2.62 -37.35 16.20
N GLN A 50 -2.59 -36.03 16.02
CA GLN A 50 -3.50 -35.32 15.12
C GLN A 50 -2.69 -34.37 14.24
N ILE A 51 -2.83 -34.49 12.93
CA ILE A 51 -2.18 -33.59 11.97
C ILE A 51 -3.11 -32.38 11.75
N LEU A 52 -2.55 -31.18 11.92
CA LEU A 52 -3.24 -29.91 11.70
C LEU A 52 -2.87 -29.30 10.34
N GLU A 53 -1.63 -29.49 9.88
CA GLU A 53 -1.14 -29.07 8.56
C GLU A 53 -0.18 -30.13 8.01
N GLU A 54 -0.23 -30.36 6.71
CA GLU A 54 0.72 -31.22 6.00
C GLU A 54 1.95 -30.43 5.52
N PRO A 55 3.15 -31.04 5.51
CA PRO A 55 4.38 -30.44 4.99
C PRO A 55 4.36 -30.45 3.47
N VAL A 56 3.62 -29.50 2.89
CA VAL A 56 3.56 -29.30 1.44
C VAL A 56 4.31 -28.02 1.06
N PRO A 57 5.02 -27.99 -0.08
CA PRO A 57 5.67 -26.78 -0.57
C PRO A 57 4.69 -25.62 -0.67
N TYR A 58 5.03 -24.50 -0.02
CA TYR A 58 4.20 -23.31 -0.08
C TYR A 58 4.43 -22.53 -1.37
N ARG A 59 3.35 -22.31 -2.13
CA ARG A 59 3.35 -21.40 -3.26
C ARG A 59 2.45 -20.21 -2.95
N PRO A 60 3.00 -19.03 -2.60
CA PRO A 60 2.18 -17.85 -2.34
C PRO A 60 1.45 -17.43 -3.62
N ARG A 61 0.21 -16.96 -3.45
CA ARG A 61 -0.54 -16.34 -4.56
C ARG A 61 0.11 -15.01 -4.90
N LEU A 62 0.73 -14.94 -6.07
CA LEU A 62 1.34 -13.72 -6.57
C LEU A 62 0.27 -12.67 -6.90
N ALA A 63 0.42 -11.46 -6.35
CA ALA A 63 -0.43 -10.32 -6.66
C ALA A 63 0.09 -9.59 -7.92
N LYS A 64 0.05 -10.28 -9.07
CA LYS A 64 0.63 -9.80 -10.35
C LYS A 64 0.21 -8.37 -10.70
N SER A 65 -1.08 -8.06 -10.61
CA SER A 65 -1.62 -6.72 -10.90
C SER A 65 -1.08 -5.64 -9.95
N ARG A 66 -0.86 -5.96 -8.68
CA ARG A 66 -0.27 -5.03 -7.71
C ARG A 66 1.20 -4.78 -8.01
N ALA A 67 1.95 -5.82 -8.39
CA ALA A 67 3.35 -5.69 -8.78
C ALA A 67 3.51 -4.78 -10.01
N VAL A 68 2.71 -5.00 -11.05
CA VAL A 68 2.73 -4.17 -12.25
C VAL A 68 2.38 -2.71 -11.94
N ARG A 69 1.33 -2.46 -11.14
CA ARG A 69 0.96 -1.09 -10.74
C ARG A 69 2.05 -0.41 -9.91
N LEU A 70 2.79 -1.15 -9.10
CA LEU A 70 3.90 -0.59 -8.32
C LEU A 70 5.04 -0.14 -9.23
N VAL A 71 5.40 -0.97 -10.22
CA VAL A 71 6.42 -0.62 -11.21
C VAL A 71 5.98 0.60 -12.02
N ASP A 72 4.75 0.62 -12.53
CA ASP A 72 4.22 1.76 -13.29
C ASP A 72 4.17 3.06 -12.45
N GLU A 73 3.85 2.97 -11.16
CA GLU A 73 3.89 4.13 -10.28
C GLU A 73 5.31 4.66 -10.11
N PHE A 74 6.28 3.76 -9.88
CA PHE A 74 7.67 4.14 -9.70
C PHE A 74 8.27 4.74 -10.98
N SER A 75 8.01 4.13 -12.14
CA SER A 75 8.50 4.61 -13.44
C SER A 75 7.98 6.00 -13.81
N ARG A 76 6.81 6.41 -13.30
CA ARG A 76 6.24 7.75 -13.53
C ARG A 76 6.72 8.80 -12.53
N ARG A 77 7.37 8.38 -11.44
CA ARG A 77 7.82 9.29 -10.40
C ARG A 77 9.09 10.00 -10.86
N ILE A 78 9.13 11.31 -10.72
CA ILE A 78 10.33 12.11 -10.98
C ILE A 78 11.11 12.28 -9.69
N GLY A 79 12.38 11.84 -9.71
CA GLY A 79 13.25 11.82 -8.52
C GLY A 79 12.72 10.90 -7.40
N ASP A 80 13.42 10.91 -6.27
CA ASP A 80 12.97 10.24 -5.06
C ASP A 80 12.85 11.22 -3.89
N ALA A 81 11.64 11.74 -3.70
CA ALA A 81 11.32 12.62 -2.59
C ALA A 81 11.01 11.85 -1.28
N ASN A 82 11.06 10.51 -1.29
CA ASN A 82 10.68 9.70 -0.15
C ASN A 82 11.92 9.10 0.54
N THR A 83 12.36 9.74 1.61
CA THR A 83 13.43 9.18 2.45
C THR A 83 12.91 7.96 3.22
N GLY A 84 13.58 6.82 3.06
CA GLY A 84 13.30 5.61 3.84
C GLY A 84 13.48 5.83 5.34
N GLY A 85 12.66 5.17 6.16
CA GLY A 85 12.72 5.32 7.63
C GLY A 85 12.02 6.56 8.19
N ALA A 86 11.47 7.43 7.33
CA ALA A 86 10.65 8.55 7.79
C ALA A 86 9.31 8.06 8.36
N VAL A 87 8.99 8.48 9.59
CA VAL A 87 7.70 8.20 10.25
C VAL A 87 6.85 9.46 10.24
N GLY A 88 5.57 9.35 9.87
CA GLY A 88 4.64 10.49 9.87
C GLY A 88 4.79 11.48 8.71
N VAL A 89 5.77 11.30 7.84
CA VAL A 89 5.94 12.11 6.61
C VAL A 89 5.11 11.52 5.47
N PRO A 90 4.21 12.28 4.82
CA PRO A 90 3.41 11.75 3.72
C PRO A 90 4.25 11.43 2.48
N LEU A 91 4.09 10.21 1.97
CA LEU A 91 4.82 9.73 0.78
C LEU A 91 4.43 10.44 -0.51
N VAL A 92 5.38 11.06 -1.20
CA VAL A 92 5.20 11.67 -2.52
C VAL A 92 5.18 10.58 -3.59
N THR A 93 3.98 10.21 -4.05
CA THR A 93 3.78 9.27 -5.17
C THR A 93 3.70 10.00 -6.50
N ALA A 94 3.81 9.30 -7.63
CA ALA A 94 3.61 9.88 -8.96
C ALA A 94 2.22 10.55 -9.10
N TYR A 95 1.18 9.97 -8.47
CA TYR A 95 -0.14 10.61 -8.41
C TYR A 95 -0.12 11.93 -7.64
N ARG A 96 0.59 12.00 -6.51
CA ARG A 96 0.72 13.23 -5.74
C ARG A 96 1.53 14.28 -6.51
N GLN A 97 2.58 13.88 -7.22
CA GLN A 97 3.34 14.79 -8.08
C GLN A 97 2.45 15.40 -9.17
N ASP A 98 1.65 14.58 -9.86
CA ASP A 98 0.67 15.06 -10.85
C ASP A 98 -0.37 16.01 -10.21
N ALA A 99 -0.85 15.70 -9.00
CA ALA A 99 -1.77 16.56 -8.27
C ALA A 99 -1.12 17.89 -7.85
N LEU A 100 0.14 17.87 -7.41
CA LEU A 100 0.91 19.06 -7.05
C LEU A 100 1.17 19.95 -8.27
N ARG A 101 1.43 19.38 -9.45
CA ARG A 101 1.52 20.13 -10.71
C ARG A 101 0.22 20.85 -11.03
N CYS A 102 -0.91 20.15 -10.93
CA CYS A 102 -2.22 20.76 -11.13
C CYS A 102 -2.49 21.87 -10.10
N ALA A 103 -2.15 21.65 -8.83
CA ALA A 103 -2.33 22.63 -7.77
C ALA A 103 -1.48 23.88 -8.00
N ARG A 104 -0.21 23.72 -8.39
CA ARG A 104 0.68 24.83 -8.73
C ARG A 104 0.17 25.63 -9.93
N ALA A 105 -0.28 24.96 -10.98
CA ALA A 105 -0.83 25.63 -12.16
C ALA A 105 -2.08 26.46 -11.82
N LEU A 106 -2.95 25.96 -10.94
CA LEU A 106 -4.11 26.73 -10.43
C LEU A 106 -3.71 27.88 -9.51
N ALA A 107 -2.67 27.72 -8.69
CA ALA A 107 -2.17 28.81 -7.84
C ALA A 107 -1.60 29.97 -8.66
N LEU A 108 -0.87 29.67 -9.75
CA LEU A 108 -0.25 30.69 -10.60
C LEU A 108 -1.22 31.31 -11.61
N GLY A 109 -2.08 30.50 -12.22
CA GLY A 109 -2.97 30.94 -13.30
C GLY A 109 -4.42 31.22 -12.86
N GLY A 110 -4.75 31.01 -11.59
CA GLY A 110 -6.11 31.13 -11.07
C GLY A 110 -7.05 30.02 -11.55
N PRO A 111 -8.37 30.18 -11.32
CA PRO A 111 -9.37 29.20 -11.75
C PRO A 111 -9.40 29.05 -13.26
N MET A 112 -9.32 27.82 -13.76
CA MET A 112 -9.26 27.57 -15.20
C MET A 112 -9.97 26.28 -15.63
N ARG A 113 -10.25 26.17 -16.93
CA ARG A 113 -10.88 24.98 -17.53
C ARG A 113 -9.95 23.77 -17.47
N VAL A 114 -10.50 22.57 -17.28
CA VAL A 114 -9.73 21.30 -17.24
C VAL A 114 -8.81 21.13 -18.45
N GLY A 115 -9.26 21.55 -19.64
CA GLY A 115 -8.44 21.50 -20.86
C GLY A 115 -7.20 22.38 -20.78
N ALA A 116 -7.36 23.63 -20.32
CA ALA A 116 -6.26 24.57 -20.12
C ALA A 116 -5.32 24.07 -19.00
N LEU A 117 -5.88 23.59 -17.89
CA LEU A 117 -5.10 23.05 -16.79
C LEU A 117 -4.26 21.83 -17.19
N ARG A 118 -4.81 20.94 -18.03
CA ARG A 118 -4.08 19.79 -18.56
C ARG A 118 -2.82 20.22 -19.31
N ALA A 119 -2.92 21.26 -20.12
CA ALA A 119 -1.80 21.81 -20.86
C ALA A 119 -0.82 22.53 -19.93
N ALA A 120 -1.31 23.42 -19.07
CA ALA A 120 -0.48 24.22 -18.16
C ALA A 120 0.28 23.37 -17.12
N ALA A 121 -0.31 22.29 -16.63
CA ALA A 121 0.32 21.39 -15.68
C ALA A 121 1.12 20.24 -16.33
N GLU A 122 1.00 20.05 -17.65
CA GLU A 122 1.55 18.89 -18.38
C GLU A 122 1.11 17.52 -17.81
N VAL A 123 -0.12 17.45 -17.30
CA VAL A 123 -0.67 16.23 -16.69
C VAL A 123 -1.85 15.71 -17.51
N PRO A 124 -1.67 14.72 -18.40
CA PRO A 124 -2.75 14.17 -19.23
C PRO A 124 -3.97 13.72 -18.42
N ARG A 125 -3.74 13.20 -17.21
CA ARG A 125 -4.74 12.68 -16.28
C ARG A 125 -5.40 13.73 -15.38
N ALA A 126 -5.14 15.03 -15.60
CA ALA A 126 -5.63 16.12 -14.74
C ALA A 126 -7.15 16.03 -14.47
N ALA A 127 -7.95 15.74 -15.50
CA ALA A 127 -9.40 15.57 -15.35
C ALA A 127 -9.78 14.56 -14.26
N ARG A 128 -9.13 13.39 -14.22
CA ARG A 128 -9.42 12.34 -13.24
C ARG A 128 -8.97 12.76 -11.83
N ILE A 129 -7.83 13.45 -11.74
CA ILE A 129 -7.29 13.94 -10.46
C ILE A 129 -8.25 14.95 -9.82
N LEU A 130 -8.70 15.93 -10.61
CA LEU A 130 -9.64 16.96 -10.16
C LEU A 130 -11.01 16.38 -9.77
N GLN A 131 -11.50 15.40 -10.53
CA GLN A 131 -12.79 14.75 -10.25
C GLN A 131 -12.74 13.88 -8.99
N HIS A 132 -11.68 13.09 -8.83
CA HIS A 132 -11.55 12.23 -7.65
C HIS A 132 -11.23 13.03 -6.39
N ASN A 133 -10.52 14.16 -6.54
CA ASN A 133 -10.15 15.08 -5.47
C ASN A 133 -9.69 14.40 -4.17
N VAL A 134 -8.85 13.37 -4.30
CA VAL A 134 -8.44 12.46 -3.20
C VAL A 134 -7.94 13.20 -1.96
N TYR A 135 -7.33 14.37 -2.15
CA TYR A 135 -6.73 15.18 -1.08
C TYR A 135 -7.55 16.41 -0.69
N GLY A 136 -8.67 16.69 -1.36
CA GLY A 136 -9.47 17.89 -1.11
C GLY A 136 -8.83 19.21 -1.57
N TRP A 137 -7.86 19.17 -2.49
CA TRP A 137 -7.11 20.34 -2.95
C TRP A 137 -7.84 21.18 -4.00
N PHE A 138 -8.88 20.63 -4.62
CA PHE A 138 -9.54 21.24 -5.75
C PHE A 138 -11.01 21.51 -5.44
N ASN A 139 -11.51 22.65 -5.91
CA ASN A 139 -12.93 22.98 -5.86
C ASN A 139 -13.45 23.18 -7.28
N ARG A 140 -14.61 22.60 -7.59
CA ARG A 140 -15.27 22.81 -8.88
C ARG A 140 -16.22 24.00 -8.75
N ILE A 141 -15.83 25.14 -9.30
CA ILE A 141 -16.62 26.37 -9.23
C ILE A 141 -17.69 26.42 -10.32
N GLU A 142 -17.40 25.86 -11.50
CA GLU A 142 -18.34 25.76 -12.62
C GLU A 142 -18.14 24.46 -13.41
N ARG A 143 -18.93 24.27 -14.46
CA ARG A 143 -18.80 23.09 -15.33
C ARG A 143 -17.42 23.05 -16.00
N GLY A 144 -16.56 22.18 -15.48
CA GLY A 144 -15.22 21.97 -16.01
C GLY A 144 -14.24 23.08 -15.68
N ILE A 145 -14.56 23.98 -14.73
CA ILE A 145 -13.66 25.00 -14.20
C ILE A 145 -13.37 24.66 -12.74
N TYR A 146 -12.09 24.62 -12.41
CA TYR A 146 -11.62 24.28 -11.07
C TYR A 146 -10.78 25.41 -10.51
N ALA A 147 -10.89 25.61 -9.19
CA ALA A 147 -10.08 26.50 -8.39
C ALA A 147 -9.32 25.70 -7.33
N LEU A 148 -8.27 26.29 -6.77
CA LEU A 148 -7.53 25.72 -5.65
C LEU A 148 -8.26 26.02 -4.33
N THR A 149 -8.29 25.05 -3.41
CA THR A 149 -8.82 25.24 -2.05
C THR A 149 -7.74 25.77 -1.10
N PRO A 150 -8.11 26.32 0.07
CA PRO A 150 -7.14 26.68 1.12
C PRO A 150 -6.28 25.49 1.59
N GLU A 151 -6.81 24.26 1.56
CA GLU A 151 -6.06 23.04 1.85
C GLU A 151 -5.05 22.73 0.73
N GLY A 152 -5.43 22.96 -0.53
CA GLY A 152 -4.54 22.84 -1.69
C GLY A 152 -3.39 23.82 -1.62
N ASP A 153 -3.65 25.06 -1.22
CA ASP A 153 -2.62 26.09 -1.03
C ASP A 153 -1.63 25.71 0.08
N ARG A 154 -2.14 25.28 1.25
CA ARG A 154 -1.29 24.76 2.33
C ARG A 154 -0.46 23.55 1.90
N ALA A 155 -0.98 22.72 1.00
CA ALA A 155 -0.23 21.58 0.47
C ALA A 155 0.94 22.01 -0.41
N LEU A 156 0.84 23.12 -1.15
CA LEU A 156 1.97 23.64 -1.94
C LEU A 156 3.15 24.00 -1.03
N SER A 157 2.89 24.66 0.10
CA SER A 157 3.93 24.97 1.10
C SER A 157 4.48 23.70 1.75
N ARG A 158 3.62 22.74 2.11
CA ARG A 158 4.03 21.48 2.74
C ARG A 158 4.93 20.62 1.84
N PHE A 159 4.70 20.66 0.52
CA PHE A 159 5.43 19.85 -0.46
C PHE A 159 6.33 20.69 -1.36
N ALA A 160 6.82 21.84 -0.88
CA ALA A 160 7.66 22.77 -1.64
C ALA A 160 8.89 22.08 -2.25
N ASP A 161 9.57 21.24 -1.47
CA ASP A 161 10.75 20.49 -1.94
C ASP A 161 10.42 19.55 -3.12
N ALA A 162 9.29 18.86 -3.05
CA ALA A 162 8.82 17.98 -4.11
C ALA A 162 8.44 18.77 -5.37
N ILE A 163 7.85 19.95 -5.22
CA ILE A 163 7.51 20.85 -6.34
C ILE A 163 8.78 21.39 -7.01
N ALA A 164 9.80 21.75 -6.23
CA ALA A 164 11.08 22.21 -6.73
C ALA A 164 11.76 21.11 -7.58
N ALA A 165 11.71 19.85 -7.13
CA ALA A 165 12.23 18.72 -7.87
C ALA A 165 11.48 18.45 -9.19
N LEU A 166 10.19 18.79 -9.28
CA LEU A 166 9.36 18.62 -10.49
C LEU A 166 9.58 19.69 -11.57
N SER A 167 10.31 20.76 -11.25
CA SER A 167 10.55 21.91 -12.13
C SER A 167 11.92 21.88 -12.80
N ARG A 168 12.71 20.83 -12.55
CA ARG A 168 13.99 20.55 -13.20
C ARG A 168 13.79 19.54 -14.30
#